data_AF-A0A3N5VQQ3-F1
#
_entry.id   AF-A0A3N5VQQ3-F1
#
_cell.length_a   1.000
_cell.length_b   1.000
_cell.length_c   1.000
_cell.angle_alpha   90.00
_cell.angle_beta   90.00
_cell.angle_gamma   90.00
#
_symmetry.space_group_name_H-M   'P 1'
#
loop_
_entity.id
_entity.type
_entity.pdbx_description
1 polymer ?
#
loop_
_entity_poly.entity_id
_entity_poly.type
_entity_poly.pdbx_seq_one_letter_code
_entity_poly.pdbx_strand_id
1 'polypeptide(L)'
;MPIQAVTSVFYGLAALAGTYLFLKGRYLSALLLTLILTQVWRIFSEFLRADYRGGGIFSVYQLMAGILVFYALGIGFLFPVPVGSGTDIWEGLKVLGSPFIILFLQALWAVSFFLTGRSWVTGSVISFHVFRDRV
;
A
#
# COMPACT_ATOMS: atom_id res chain seq x y z
N MET A 1 12.14 0.47 -19.17
CA MET A 1 12.52 -0.75 -18.42
C MET A 1 11.27 -1.34 -17.77
N PRO A 2 11.13 -2.67 -17.62
CA PRO A 2 9.97 -3.29 -16.98
C PRO A 2 10.02 -3.11 -15.45
N ILE A 3 9.82 -1.88 -14.98
CA ILE A 3 9.94 -1.49 -13.57
C ILE A 3 8.98 -2.25 -12.66
N GLN A 4 7.85 -2.71 -13.19
CA GLN A 4 6.87 -3.54 -12.47
C GLN A 4 7.47 -4.90 -12.06
N ALA A 5 8.21 -5.55 -12.95
CA ALA A 5 8.87 -6.84 -12.66
C ALA A 5 9.99 -6.67 -11.61
N VAL A 6 10.76 -5.57 -11.70
CA VAL A 6 11.77 -5.26 -10.68
C VAL A 6 11.12 -5.00 -9.32
N THR A 7 10.01 -4.27 -9.32
CA THR A 7 9.25 -3.96 -8.09
C THR A 7 8.69 -5.21 -7.43
N SER A 8 8.14 -6.16 -8.20
CA SER A 8 7.61 -7.40 -7.62
C SER A 8 8.69 -8.24 -6.97
N VAL A 9 9.86 -8.38 -7.60
CA VAL A 9 11.01 -9.08 -7.00
C VAL A 9 11.49 -8.37 -5.74
N PHE A 10 11.66 -7.05 -5.81
CA PHE A 10 12.11 -6.25 -4.66
C PHE A 10 11.14 -6.34 -3.47
N TYR A 11 9.83 -6.26 -3.73
CA TYR A 11 8.80 -6.41 -2.69
C TYR A 11 8.73 -7.84 -2.16
N GLY A 12 8.92 -8.85 -3.01
CA GLY A 12 9.01 -10.24 -2.57
C GLY A 12 10.16 -10.46 -1.58
N LEU A 13 11.34 -9.93 -1.88
CA LEU A 13 12.50 -10.00 -0.97
C LEU A 13 12.25 -9.24 0.34
N ALA A 14 11.69 -8.04 0.26
CA ALA A 14 11.33 -7.26 1.44
C ALA A 14 10.30 -8.00 2.32
N ALA A 15 9.29 -8.63 1.69
CA ALA A 15 8.29 -9.43 2.39
C ALA A 15 8.92 -10.63 3.09
N LEU A 16 9.79 -11.40 2.42
CA LEU A 16 10.49 -12.53 3.03
C LEU A 16 11.35 -12.10 4.23
N ALA A 17 12.11 -11.02 4.09
CA ALA A 17 12.92 -10.47 5.18
C ALA A 17 12.06 -9.98 6.36
N GLY A 18 10.95 -9.31 6.06
CA GLY A 18 9.97 -8.86 7.04
C GLY A 18 9.31 -10.02 7.79
N THR A 19 8.84 -11.05 7.08
CA THR A 19 8.27 -12.26 7.67
C THR A 19 9.28 -12.96 8.58
N TYR A 20 10.53 -13.07 8.15
CA TYR A 20 11.58 -13.64 8.98
C TYR A 20 11.76 -12.88 10.31
N LEU A 21 11.84 -11.54 10.26
CA LEU A 21 11.94 -10.70 11.45
C LEU A 21 10.70 -10.81 12.34
N PHE A 22 9.52 -10.87 11.73
CA PHE A 22 8.24 -11.02 12.42
C PHE A 22 8.20 -12.32 13.22
N LEU A 23 8.55 -13.45 12.58
CA LEU A 23 8.60 -14.77 13.23
C LEU A 23 9.62 -14.82 14.37
N LYS A 24 10.69 -14.02 14.33
CA LYS A 24 11.65 -13.85 15.43
C LYS A 24 11.15 -12.93 16.54
N GLY A 25 9.90 -12.47 16.51
CA GLY A 25 9.31 -11.56 17.51
C GLY A 25 9.81 -10.12 17.40
N ARG A 26 10.53 -9.76 16.31
CA ARG A 26 11.05 -8.41 16.07
C ARG A 26 10.04 -7.59 15.24
N TYR A 27 8.85 -7.40 15.80
CA TYR A 27 7.71 -6.79 15.12
C TYR A 27 7.98 -5.38 14.59
N LEU A 28 8.56 -4.51 15.41
CA LEU A 28 8.88 -3.15 14.99
C LEU A 28 9.91 -3.13 13.87
N SER A 29 10.94 -3.99 13.95
CA SER A 29 11.94 -4.11 12.88
C SER A 29 11.34 -4.65 11.58
N ALA A 30 10.41 -5.61 11.65
CA ALA A 30 9.69 -6.12 10.48
C ALA A 30 8.87 -5.01 9.81
N LEU A 31 8.13 -4.23 10.60
CA LEU A 31 7.34 -3.09 10.11
C LEU A 31 8.22 -2.04 9.43
N LEU A 32 9.25 -1.56 10.14
CA LEU A 32 10.13 -0.50 9.63
C LEU A 32 10.89 -0.96 8.38
N LEU A 33 11.43 -2.18 8.37
CA LEU A 33 12.16 -2.70 7.22
C LEU A 33 11.26 -2.74 5.97
N THR A 34 10.10 -3.40 6.07
CA THR A 34 9.20 -3.56 4.92
C THR A 34 8.66 -2.23 4.43
N LEU A 35 8.26 -1.35 5.33
CA LEU A 35 7.72 -0.04 4.98
C LEU A 35 8.79 0.86 4.36
N ILE A 36 9.98 0.98 4.97
CA ILE A 36 11.05 1.84 4.43
C ILE A 36 11.47 1.34 3.06
N LEU A 37 11.73 0.03 2.89
CA LEU A 37 12.12 -0.52 1.60
C LEU A 37 11.08 -0.23 0.52
N THR A 38 9.80 -0.51 0.79
CA THR A 38 8.74 -0.29 -0.21
C THR A 38 8.52 1.18 -0.53
N GLN A 39 8.52 2.09 0.46
CA GLN A 39 8.30 3.51 0.21
C GLN A 39 9.51 4.20 -0.45
N VAL A 40 10.72 3.86 -0.02
CA VAL A 40 11.94 4.38 -0.66
C VAL A 40 12.02 3.88 -2.10
N TRP A 41 11.74 2.60 -2.34
CA TRP A 41 11.64 2.07 -3.70
C TRP A 41 10.52 2.74 -4.51
N ARG A 42 9.38 3.05 -3.90
CA ARG A 42 8.31 3.81 -4.58
C ARG A 42 8.79 5.19 -5.04
N ILE A 43 9.59 5.88 -4.23
CA ILE A 43 10.18 7.16 -4.63
C ILE A 43 11.09 6.96 -5.84
N PHE A 44 12.01 5.98 -5.80
CA PHE A 44 12.95 5.73 -6.89
C PHE A 44 12.30 5.20 -8.18
N SER A 45 11.44 4.19 -8.06
CA SER A 45 10.80 3.51 -9.19
C SER A 45 9.84 4.41 -9.96
N GLU A 46 9.24 5.42 -9.32
CA GLU A 46 8.38 6.38 -9.99
C GLU A 46 9.14 7.22 -11.02
N PHE A 47 10.42 7.56 -10.77
CA PHE A 47 11.27 8.23 -11.77
C PHE A 47 11.61 7.34 -12.97
N LEU A 48 11.58 6.02 -12.77
CA LEU A 48 11.93 5.02 -13.79
C LEU A 48 10.71 4.55 -14.60
N ARG A 49 9.49 4.94 -14.19
CA ARG A 49 8.28 4.63 -14.95
C ARG A 49 8.28 5.45 -16.25
N ALA A 50 7.95 4.76 -17.35
CA ALA A 50 7.91 5.35 -18.68
C ALA A 50 6.69 6.28 -18.90
N ASP A 51 5.82 6.42 -17.90
CA ASP A 51 4.71 7.37 -17.94
C ASP A 51 5.27 8.79 -17.78
N TYR A 52 5.45 9.48 -18.91
CA TYR A 52 5.93 10.86 -18.96
C TYR A 52 4.85 11.82 -18.40
N ARG A 53 4.68 11.82 -17.08
CA ARG A 53 3.66 12.61 -16.36
C ARG A 53 4.14 14.01 -15.92
N GLY A 54 5.31 14.45 -16.39
CA GLY A 54 5.80 15.82 -16.14
C GLY A 54 7.31 15.95 -15.96
N GLY A 55 8.13 15.38 -16.86
CA GLY A 55 9.56 15.73 -16.94
C GLY A 55 10.45 15.43 -15.72
N GLY A 56 10.10 14.44 -14.88
CA GLY A 56 10.90 14.07 -13.71
C GLY A 56 10.65 14.91 -12.45
N ILE A 57 9.56 15.68 -12.41
CA ILE A 57 9.16 16.45 -11.22
C ILE A 57 8.74 15.49 -10.09
N PHE A 58 9.12 15.83 -8.86
CA PHE A 58 8.74 15.09 -7.66
C PHE A 58 7.21 15.08 -7.49
N SER A 59 6.59 13.92 -7.57
CA SER A 59 5.15 13.75 -7.54
C SER A 59 4.58 13.71 -6.12
N VAL A 60 3.28 14.00 -6.00
CA VAL A 60 2.54 13.86 -4.74
C VAL A 60 2.66 12.44 -4.18
N TYR A 61 2.71 11.40 -5.03
CA TYR A 61 2.88 10.02 -4.57
C TYR A 61 4.23 9.78 -3.90
N GLN A 62 5.29 10.43 -4.39
CA GLN A 62 6.62 10.34 -3.80
C GLN A 62 6.68 11.10 -2.47
N LEU A 63 6.01 12.25 -2.38
CA LEU A 63 5.86 12.98 -1.13
C LEU A 63 5.10 12.16 -0.08
N MET A 64 3.97 11.57 -0.46
CA MET A 64 3.18 10.71 0.43
C MET A 64 3.99 9.50 0.90
N ALA A 65 4.79 8.89 0.03
CA ALA A 65 5.70 7.80 0.40
C ALA A 65 6.74 8.27 1.44
N GLY A 66 7.34 9.45 1.24
CA GLY A 66 8.26 10.04 2.21
C GLY A 66 7.61 10.33 3.56
N ILE A 67 6.44 10.97 3.57
CA ILE A 67 5.67 11.23 4.79
C ILE A 67 5.37 9.93 5.55
N LEU A 68 5.00 8.86 4.84
CA LEU A 68 4.71 7.57 5.46
C LEU A 68 5.94 6.95 6.15
N VAL A 69 7.14 7.14 5.61
CA VAL A 69 8.39 6.71 6.26
C VAL A 69 8.58 7.45 7.58
N PHE A 70 8.47 8.78 7.59
CA PHE A 70 8.62 9.57 8.82
C PHE A 70 7.55 9.23 9.85
N TYR A 71 6.31 9.01 9.40
CA TYR A 71 5.21 8.58 10.26
C TYR A 71 5.49 7.24 10.92
N ALA A 72 5.97 6.25 10.17
CA ALA A 72 6.32 4.93 10.70
C ALA A 72 7.48 4.99 11.71
N LEU A 73 8.50 5.80 11.43
CA LEU A 73 9.60 6.05 12.37
C LEU A 73 9.08 6.71 13.66
N GLY A 74 8.16 7.69 13.54
CA GLY A 74 7.50 8.33 14.67
C GLY A 74 6.73 7.34 15.53
N ILE A 75 5.95 6.45 14.92
CA ILE A 75 5.27 5.36 15.64
C ILE A 75 6.28 4.48 16.38
N GLY A 76 7.35 4.05 15.70
CA GLY A 76 8.36 3.20 16.31
C GLY A 76 9.08 3.84 17.50
N PHE A 77 9.24 5.17 17.47
CA PHE A 77 9.82 5.92 18.56
C PHE A 77 8.85 6.11 19.74
N LEU A 78 7.58 6.43 19.45
CA LEU A 78 6.56 6.70 20.48
C LEU A 78 6.05 5.43 21.17
N PHE A 79 6.03 4.30 20.46
CA PHE A 79 5.47 3.04 20.94
C PHE A 79 6.54 1.95 20.94
N PRO A 80 7.40 1.88 21.98
CA PRO A 80 8.38 0.81 22.09
C PRO A 80 7.68 -0.53 22.24
N VAL A 81 7.90 -1.43 21.27
CA VAL A 81 7.34 -2.78 21.27
C VAL A 81 8.35 -3.73 21.93
N PRO A 82 7.97 -4.45 22.99
CA PRO A 82 8.83 -5.47 23.59
C PRO A 82 9.21 -6.54 22.55
N VAL A 83 10.45 -7.00 22.60
CA VAL A 83 10.87 -8.16 21.80
C VAL A 83 10.21 -9.40 22.41
N GLY A 84 9.26 -9.98 21.68
CA GLY A 84 8.53 -11.17 22.13
C GLY A 84 9.32 -12.47 21.93
N SER A 85 8.88 -13.54 22.61
CA SER A 85 9.43 -14.89 22.47
C SER A 85 8.95 -15.57 21.19
N GLY A 86 9.27 -15.00 20.02
CA GLY A 86 8.86 -15.52 18.71
C GLY A 86 7.34 -15.50 18.48
N THR A 87 6.93 -15.68 17.23
CA THR A 87 5.50 -15.78 16.89
C THR A 87 5.12 -17.23 16.62
N ASP A 88 4.07 -17.73 17.29
CA ASP A 88 3.47 -19.02 16.98
C ASP A 88 2.44 -18.87 15.85
N ILE A 89 2.69 -19.57 14.75
CA ILE A 89 1.84 -19.55 13.55
C ILE A 89 0.48 -20.20 13.82
N TRP A 90 0.44 -21.27 14.63
CA TRP A 90 -0.78 -21.99 14.92
C TRP A 90 -1.75 -21.18 15.76
N GLU A 91 -1.24 -20.45 16.75
CA GLU A 91 -2.05 -19.49 17.51
C GLU A 91 -2.60 -18.39 16.58
N GLY A 92 -1.77 -17.86 15.67
CA GLY A 92 -2.23 -16.89 14.67
C GLY A 92 -3.32 -17.43 13.73
N LEU A 93 -3.27 -18.70 13.33
CA LEU A 93 -4.29 -19.31 12.48
C LEU A 93 -5.62 -19.53 13.19
N LYS A 94 -5.61 -19.91 14.48
CA LYS A 94 -6.83 -20.05 15.28
C LYS A 94 -7.59 -18.72 15.36
N VAL A 95 -6.84 -17.63 15.47
CA VAL A 95 -7.36 -16.27 15.54
C VAL A 95 -8.16 -15.88 14.29
N LEU A 96 -7.81 -16.40 13.10
CA LEU A 96 -8.57 -16.14 11.86
C LEU A 96 -10.02 -16.67 11.90
N GLY A 97 -10.27 -17.73 12.66
CA GLY A 97 -11.61 -18.28 12.85
C GLY A 97 -12.45 -17.55 13.90
N SER A 98 -11.89 -16.54 14.57
CA SER A 98 -12.60 -15.80 15.62
C SER A 98 -13.78 -15.00 15.03
N PRO A 99 -15.00 -15.17 15.56
CA PRO A 99 -16.17 -14.38 15.14
C PRO A 99 -15.91 -12.87 15.22
N PHE A 100 -15.15 -12.42 16.21
CA PHE A 100 -14.81 -11.01 16.38
C PHE A 100 -13.97 -10.46 15.23
N ILE A 101 -13.00 -11.23 14.74
CA ILE A 101 -12.15 -10.80 13.62
C ILE A 101 -12.93 -10.79 12.33
N ILE A 102 -13.78 -11.80 12.10
CA ILE A 102 -14.65 -11.84 10.92
C ILE A 102 -15.58 -10.61 10.92
N LEU A 103 -16.24 -10.31 12.03
CA LEU A 103 -17.12 -9.16 12.16
C LEU A 103 -16.36 -7.83 11.99
N PHE A 104 -15.16 -7.72 12.57
CA PHE A 104 -14.31 -6.54 12.40
C PHE A 104 -13.90 -6.32 10.93
N LEU A 105 -13.46 -7.38 10.25
CA LEU A 105 -13.13 -7.33 8.82
C LEU A 105 -14.36 -6.98 7.97
N GLN A 106 -15.53 -7.52 8.32
CA GLN A 106 -16.79 -7.20 7.63
C GLN A 106 -17.20 -5.73 7.84
N ALA A 107 -16.96 -5.18 9.03
CA ALA A 107 -17.19 -3.76 9.31
C ALA A 107 -16.24 -2.86 8.51
N LEU A 108 -14.94 -3.20 8.46
CA LEU A 108 -13.97 -2.49 7.62
C LEU A 108 -14.34 -2.54 6.14
N TRP A 109 -14.77 -3.71 5.65
CA TRP A 109 -15.26 -3.87 4.29
C TRP A 109 -16.48 -2.98 4.03
N ALA A 110 -17.47 -2.98 4.92
CA ALA A 110 -18.67 -2.17 4.78
C ALA A 110 -18.33 -0.67 4.74
N VAL A 111 -17.49 -0.20 5.66
CA VAL A 111 -16.99 1.19 5.68
C VAL A 111 -16.29 1.53 4.37
N SER A 112 -15.35 0.69 3.91
CA SER A 112 -14.67 0.90 2.63
C SER A 112 -15.67 0.94 1.47
N PHE A 113 -16.65 0.03 1.43
CA PHE A 113 -17.66 -0.01 0.37
C PHE A 113 -18.52 1.26 0.35
N PHE A 114 -18.95 1.77 1.50
CA PHE A 114 -19.75 3.00 1.54
C PHE A 114 -18.93 4.26 1.22
N LEU A 115 -17.64 4.30 1.61
CA LEU A 115 -16.77 5.45 1.33
C LEU A 115 -16.24 5.47 -0.11
N THR A 116 -15.83 4.32 -0.66
CA THR A 116 -15.14 4.22 -1.96
C THR A 116 -15.94 3.50 -3.04
N GLY A 117 -16.95 2.70 -2.67
CA GLY A 117 -17.73 1.88 -3.61
C GLY A 117 -18.78 2.63 -4.41
N ARG A 118 -19.07 3.89 -4.07
CA ARG A 118 -19.91 4.76 -4.90
C ARG A 118 -19.05 5.39 -5.99
N SER A 119 -19.15 4.85 -7.20
CA SER A 119 -18.40 5.34 -8.35
C SER A 119 -18.80 6.78 -8.68
N TRP A 120 -17.90 7.73 -8.44
CA TRP A 120 -18.00 9.11 -8.93
C TRP A 120 -17.58 9.15 -10.40
N VAL A 121 -18.22 8.33 -11.27
CA VAL A 121 -17.97 8.43 -12.71
C VAL A 121 -18.40 9.82 -13.12
N THR A 122 -17.43 10.63 -13.51
CA THR A 122 -17.64 11.91 -14.17
C THR A 122 -18.52 11.64 -15.40
N GLY A 123 -19.76 12.13 -15.39
CA GLY A 123 -20.62 12.02 -16.56
C GLY A 123 -20.03 12.83 -17.72
N SER A 124 -19.73 12.19 -18.84
CA SER A 124 -19.33 12.89 -20.07
C SER A 124 -20.55 13.03 -20.99
N VAL A 125 -20.92 14.26 -21.34
CA VAL A 125 -21.94 14.53 -22.37
C VAL A 125 -21.22 14.79 -23.69
N ILE A 126 -21.54 14.00 -24.72
CA ILE A 126 -21.11 14.24 -26.10
C ILE A 126 -22.35 14.68 -26.88
N SER A 127 -22.33 15.90 -27.42
CA SER A 127 -23.36 16.41 -28.32
C SER A 127 -22.80 16.54 -29.74
N PHE A 128 -23.54 16.01 -30.72
CA PHE A 128 -23.23 16.18 -32.14
C PHE A 128 -24.26 17.12 -32.76
N HIS A 129 -23.78 18.14 -33.45
CA HIS A 129 -24.61 19.01 -34.26
C HIS A 129 -24.60 18.49 -35.71
N VAL A 130 -25.77 18.08 -36.22
CA VAL A 130 -25.91 17.55 -37.57
C VAL A 130 -26.32 18.68 -38.51
N PHE A 131 -25.47 18.98 -39.49
CA PHE A 131 -25.83 19.86 -40.62
C PHE A 131 -26.66 19.07 -41.62
N ARG A 132 -27.98 19.33 -41.64
CA ARG A 132 -28.94 18.64 -42.53
C ARG A 132 -28.70 18.91 -44.02
N ASP A 133 -27.98 19.99 -44.35
CA ASP A 133 -27.71 20.38 -45.74
C ASP A 133 -26.59 19.58 -46.41
N ARG A 134 -26.05 18.56 -45.73
CA ARG A 134 -24.94 17.72 -46.22
C ARG A 134 -25.23 16.21 -46.18
N VAL A 135 -26.52 15.84 -46.20
CA VAL A 135 -27.00 14.45 -46.29
C VAL A 135 -27.71 14.24 -47.61
#